data_AF-A0A962H5J8-F1
#
_entry.id   AF-A0A962H5J8-F1
#
_cell.length_a   1.000
_cell.length_b   1.000
_cell.length_c   1.000
_cell.angle_alpha   90.00
_cell.angle_beta   90.00
_cell.angle_gamma   90.00
#
_symmetry.space_group_name_H-M   'P 1'
#
loop_
_entity.id
_entity.type
_entity.pdbx_description
1 polymer ?
#
loop_
_entity_poly.entity_id
_entity_poly.type
_entity_poly.pdbx_seq_one_letter_code
_entity_poly.pdbx_strand_id
1 'polypeptide(L)'
;MPAPSIGPSALAAIIAEMRNGATVQTGGSRAHSSLGLDADGWYWEHFDEGQVDRQPASEADLHRLAKSTPQHLLPILRRPHWREFVRALAADQPAAAQSALQAFARWGDPLQHAALWSAILGWPREPLSAQLRQCLRDRIVDHTLWHLFMEAHGWARDSATRVKALAFLDRTLEMIDEVPEGEARLRRSFAQLGC
;
A
#
# COMPACT_ATOMS: atom_id res chain seq x y z
N MET A 1 4.83 -9.70 -15.68
CA MET A 1 4.55 -8.44 -16.42
C MET A 1 5.85 -7.65 -16.50
N PRO A 2 6.21 -7.05 -17.65
CA PRO A 2 7.37 -6.16 -17.71
C PRO A 2 7.17 -4.98 -16.75
N ALA A 3 8.24 -4.52 -16.10
CA ALA A 3 8.16 -3.36 -15.23
C ALA A 3 7.71 -2.13 -16.05
N PRO A 4 6.78 -1.31 -15.53
CA PRO A 4 6.32 -0.14 -16.25
C PRO A 4 7.51 0.82 -16.47
N SER A 5 7.64 1.37 -17.67
CA SER A 5 8.64 2.39 -17.93
C SER A 5 8.24 3.68 -17.20
N ILE A 6 9.19 4.26 -16.46
CA ILE A 6 8.98 5.51 -15.74
C ILE A 6 9.27 6.66 -16.70
N GLY A 7 8.21 7.22 -17.29
CA GLY A 7 8.32 8.35 -18.21
C GLY A 7 8.59 9.70 -17.50
N PRO A 8 8.83 10.79 -18.26
CA PRO A 8 9.13 12.11 -17.70
C PRO A 8 8.06 12.64 -16.74
N SER A 9 6.78 12.41 -17.04
CA SER A 9 5.67 12.82 -16.17
C SER A 9 5.68 12.07 -14.83
N ALA A 10 6.00 10.77 -14.85
CA ALA A 10 6.12 9.96 -13.63
C ALA A 10 7.33 10.40 -12.78
N LEU A 11 8.47 10.72 -13.42
CA LEU A 11 9.64 11.29 -12.73
C LEU A 11 9.32 12.63 -12.05
N ALA A 12 8.61 13.52 -12.72
CA ALA A 12 8.19 14.79 -12.13
C ALA A 12 7.28 14.57 -10.90
N ALA A 13 6.35 13.60 -10.96
CA ALA A 13 5.53 13.24 -9.82
C ALA A 13 6.35 12.65 -8.66
N ILE A 14 7.35 11.82 -8.94
CA ILE A 14 8.27 11.29 -7.92
C ILE A 14 9.02 12.43 -7.24
N ILE A 15 9.61 13.35 -8.01
CA ILE A 15 10.35 14.50 -7.45
C ILE A 15 9.43 15.35 -6.57
N ALA A 16 8.18 15.59 -6.99
CA ALA A 16 7.21 16.31 -6.18
C ALA A 16 6.93 15.61 -4.84
N GLU A 17 6.79 14.28 -4.83
CA GLU A 17 6.63 13.52 -3.59
C GLU A 17 7.90 13.51 -2.73
N MET A 18 9.09 13.46 -3.34
CA MET A 18 10.36 13.49 -2.61
C MET A 18 10.58 14.84 -1.93
N ARG A 19 10.18 15.94 -2.57
CA ARG A 19 10.12 17.27 -1.93
C ARG A 19 9.18 17.33 -0.73
N ASN A 20 8.18 16.44 -0.68
CA ASN A 20 7.28 16.26 0.46
C ASN A 20 7.79 15.20 1.46
N GLY A 21 9.09 14.84 1.40
CA GLY A 21 9.73 13.91 2.32
C GLY A 21 9.59 12.43 1.97
N ALA A 22 9.13 12.08 0.76
CA ALA A 22 9.18 10.69 0.31
C ALA A 22 10.62 10.26 -0.01
N THR A 23 10.96 9.02 0.30
CA THR A 23 12.26 8.42 -0.01
C THR A 23 12.09 7.16 -0.85
N VAL A 24 13.08 6.86 -1.69
CA VAL A 24 13.15 5.62 -2.47
C VAL A 24 14.09 4.66 -1.75
N GLN A 25 13.56 3.56 -1.23
CA GLN A 25 14.38 2.54 -0.59
C GLN A 25 14.76 1.42 -1.57
N THR A 26 16.04 1.04 -1.51
CA THR A 26 16.62 -0.11 -2.20
C THR A 26 17.32 -1.02 -1.18
N GLY A 27 17.35 -2.34 -1.40
CA GLY A 27 17.92 -3.29 -0.44
C GLY A 27 16.89 -3.98 0.45
N GLY A 28 17.35 -4.62 1.53
CA GLY A 28 16.55 -5.47 2.41
C GLY A 28 16.38 -4.92 3.83
N SER A 29 15.66 -5.64 4.68
CA SER A 29 15.31 -5.17 6.03
C SER A 29 16.51 -4.94 6.96
N ARG A 30 17.64 -5.65 6.74
CA ARG A 30 18.86 -5.53 7.57
C ARG A 30 19.91 -4.58 7.02
N ALA A 31 19.86 -4.31 5.72
CA ALA A 31 20.75 -3.38 5.03
C ALA A 31 20.02 -2.78 3.83
N HIS A 32 19.84 -1.46 3.82
CA HIS A 32 19.15 -0.74 2.75
C HIS A 32 19.72 0.64 2.53
N SER A 33 19.41 1.22 1.37
CA SER A 33 19.79 2.57 0.99
C SER A 33 18.55 3.34 0.56
N SER A 34 18.40 4.55 1.10
CA SER A 34 17.28 5.45 0.85
C SER A 34 17.76 6.68 0.09
N LEU A 35 17.24 6.90 -1.12
CA LEU A 35 17.42 8.16 -1.83
C LEU A 35 16.35 9.14 -1.37
N GLY A 36 16.76 10.32 -0.92
CA GLY A 36 15.88 11.39 -0.48
C GLY A 36 16.23 12.75 -1.07
N LEU A 37 15.35 13.72 -0.81
CA LEU A 37 15.51 15.12 -1.18
C LEU A 37 14.96 15.99 -0.05
N ASP A 38 15.80 16.84 0.52
CA ASP A 38 15.41 17.80 1.54
C ASP A 38 15.91 19.22 1.22
N ALA A 39 15.94 20.11 2.21
CA ALA A 39 16.36 21.50 2.05
C ALA A 39 17.82 21.65 1.63
N ASP A 40 18.69 20.70 1.99
CA ASP A 40 20.12 20.71 1.66
C ASP A 40 20.42 20.04 0.32
N GLY A 41 19.41 19.41 -0.29
CA GLY A 41 19.46 18.81 -1.62
C GLY A 41 19.26 17.30 -1.60
N TRP A 42 19.78 16.65 -2.65
CA TRP A 42 19.67 15.20 -2.83
C TRP A 42 20.66 14.47 -1.93
N TYR A 43 20.23 13.35 -1.35
CA TYR A 43 21.08 12.53 -0.50
C TYR A 43 20.79 11.04 -0.63
N TRP A 44 21.82 10.24 -0.39
CA TRP A 44 21.70 8.84 -0.04
C TRP A 44 21.86 8.68 1.46
N GLU A 45 21.00 7.88 2.05
CA GLU A 45 21.13 7.40 3.43
C GLU A 45 21.29 5.89 3.39
N HIS A 46 22.41 5.39 3.90
CA HIS A 46 22.74 3.97 3.95
C HIS A 46 22.53 3.48 5.38
N PHE A 47 21.66 2.49 5.54
CA PHE A 47 21.43 1.79 6.79
C PHE A 47 22.06 0.39 6.72
N ASP A 48 22.86 0.05 7.73
CA ASP A 48 23.40 -1.29 7.94
C ASP A 48 23.44 -1.63 9.44
N GLU A 49 22.63 -2.60 9.86
CA GLU A 49 22.56 -3.12 11.24
C GLU A 49 22.61 -2.06 12.37
N GLY A 50 21.90 -0.93 12.20
CA GLY A 50 21.81 0.14 13.20
C GLY A 50 22.80 1.28 13.01
N GLN A 51 23.68 1.20 12.03
CA GLN A 51 24.50 2.32 11.57
C GLN A 51 23.82 3.04 10.41
N VAL A 52 23.91 4.37 10.40
CA VAL A 52 23.36 5.24 9.35
C VAL A 52 24.48 6.15 8.86
N ASP A 53 24.76 6.08 7.56
CA ASP A 53 25.68 7.00 6.87
C ASP A 53 24.93 7.80 5.80
N ARG A 54 25.18 9.10 5.73
CA ARG A 54 24.50 10.00 4.79
C ARG A 54 25.51 10.65 3.85
N GLN A 55 25.27 10.49 2.56
CA GLN A 55 26.15 10.96 1.49
C GLN A 55 25.39 11.88 0.51
N PRO A 56 26.05 12.89 -0.07
CA PRO A 56 25.45 13.70 -1.13
C PRO A 56 25.03 12.84 -2.33
N ALA A 57 23.89 13.18 -2.94
CA ALA A 57 23.40 12.54 -4.15
C ALA A 57 22.98 13.60 -5.18
N SER A 58 22.33 13.15 -6.26
CA SER A 58 21.85 14.02 -7.31
C SER A 58 20.55 13.50 -7.93
N GLU A 59 19.84 14.36 -8.67
CA GLU A 59 18.70 13.92 -9.48
C GLU A 59 19.11 12.83 -10.48
N ALA A 60 20.35 12.84 -10.97
CA ALA A 60 20.86 11.82 -11.89
C ALA A 60 20.81 10.41 -11.29
N ASP A 61 20.86 10.28 -9.95
CA ASP A 61 20.73 9.00 -9.27
C ASP A 61 19.28 8.50 -9.29
N LEU A 62 18.29 9.39 -9.17
CA LEU A 62 16.88 9.05 -9.42
C LEU A 62 16.67 8.58 -10.87
N HIS A 63 17.24 9.29 -11.85
CA HIS A 63 17.17 8.87 -13.27
C HIS A 63 17.82 7.51 -13.49
N ARG A 64 18.88 7.19 -12.75
CA ARG A 64 19.53 5.87 -12.78
C ARG A 64 18.61 4.79 -12.23
N LEU A 65 18.01 5.01 -11.05
CA LEU A 65 17.04 4.09 -10.45
C LEU A 65 15.83 3.84 -11.36
N ALA A 66 15.33 4.89 -12.03
CA ALA A 66 14.22 4.78 -12.96
C ALA A 66 14.53 3.87 -14.17
N LYS A 67 15.80 3.79 -14.58
CA LYS A 67 16.26 2.94 -15.67
C LYS A 67 16.60 1.52 -15.20
N SER A 68 17.30 1.38 -14.08
CA SER A 68 17.83 0.09 -13.62
C SER A 68 16.82 -0.71 -12.80
N THR A 69 16.03 -0.03 -11.97
CA THR A 69 15.17 -0.66 -10.96
C THR A 69 13.88 0.15 -10.76
N PRO A 70 13.06 0.33 -11.81
CA PRO A 70 11.84 1.14 -11.77
C PRO A 70 10.83 0.66 -10.72
N GLN A 71 10.86 -0.62 -10.33
CA GLN A 71 10.00 -1.18 -9.30
C GLN A 71 10.14 -0.51 -7.92
N HIS A 72 11.31 0.04 -7.58
CA HIS A 72 11.51 0.74 -6.31
C HIS A 72 10.82 2.11 -6.27
N LEU A 73 10.42 2.66 -7.41
CA LEU A 73 9.75 3.95 -7.54
C LEU A 73 8.22 3.85 -7.47
N LEU A 74 7.69 2.65 -7.69
CA LEU A 74 6.26 2.37 -7.66
C LEU A 74 5.58 2.78 -6.34
N PRO A 75 6.18 2.53 -5.15
CA PRO A 75 5.59 2.97 -3.89
C PRO A 75 5.46 4.48 -3.74
N ILE A 76 6.28 5.28 -4.43
CA ILE A 76 6.15 6.74 -4.42
C ILE A 76 5.05 7.17 -5.39
N LEU A 77 5.04 6.61 -6.60
CA LEU A 77 4.05 6.95 -7.63
C LEU A 77 2.60 6.67 -7.21
N ARG A 78 2.39 5.69 -6.33
CA ARG A 78 1.05 5.38 -5.81
C ARG A 78 0.56 6.36 -4.73
N ARG A 79 1.43 7.13 -4.05
CA ARG A 79 1.06 7.98 -2.89
C ARG A 79 0.02 9.05 -3.24
N PRO A 80 0.13 9.81 -4.34
CA PRO A 80 -0.88 10.81 -4.69
C PRO A 80 -2.25 10.18 -4.93
N HIS A 81 -2.28 9.05 -5.64
CA HIS A 81 -3.51 8.31 -5.92
C HIS A 81 -4.11 7.70 -4.65
N TRP A 82 -3.28 7.29 -3.70
CA TRP A 82 -3.71 6.84 -2.39
C TRP A 82 -4.38 7.96 -1.59
N ARG A 83 -3.74 9.13 -1.51
CA ARG A 83 -4.32 10.30 -0.84
C ARG A 83 -5.63 10.73 -1.50
N GLU A 84 -5.68 10.70 -2.83
CA GLU A 84 -6.89 10.99 -3.60
C GLU A 84 -8.00 9.99 -3.29
N PHE A 85 -7.68 8.69 -3.27
CA PHE A 85 -8.64 7.66 -2.91
C PHE A 85 -9.20 7.88 -1.51
N VAL A 86 -8.34 8.07 -0.50
CA VAL A 86 -8.77 8.31 0.89
C VAL A 86 -9.62 9.57 0.99
N ARG A 87 -9.25 10.66 0.30
CA ARG A 87 -10.02 11.90 0.27
C ARG A 87 -11.38 11.73 -0.39
N ALA A 88 -11.42 11.14 -1.58
CA ALA A 88 -12.65 10.92 -2.34
C ALA A 88 -13.58 9.94 -1.62
N LEU A 89 -13.00 8.92 -0.99
CA LEU A 89 -13.69 8.03 -0.08
C LEU A 89 -14.30 8.89 1.05
N ALA A 90 -13.51 9.61 1.84
CA ALA A 90 -14.00 10.45 2.95
C ALA A 90 -15.06 11.51 2.57
N ALA A 91 -15.10 11.94 1.30
CA ALA A 91 -16.06 12.90 0.77
C ALA A 91 -17.30 12.26 0.12
N ASP A 92 -17.47 10.93 0.20
CA ASP A 92 -18.52 10.14 -0.46
C ASP A 92 -18.61 10.40 -1.98
N GLN A 93 -17.46 10.39 -2.65
CA GLN A 93 -17.34 10.60 -4.10
C GLN A 93 -16.93 9.29 -4.80
N PRO A 94 -17.88 8.38 -5.07
CA PRO A 94 -17.57 7.02 -5.53
C PRO A 94 -16.84 7.00 -6.88
N ALA A 95 -17.20 7.88 -7.82
CA ALA A 95 -16.54 7.95 -9.13
C ALA A 95 -15.07 8.41 -8.99
N ALA A 96 -14.81 9.38 -8.13
CA ALA A 96 -13.46 9.87 -7.86
C ALA A 96 -12.63 8.82 -7.10
N ALA A 97 -13.20 8.16 -6.10
CA ALA A 97 -12.56 7.07 -5.38
C ALA A 97 -12.21 5.90 -6.31
N GLN A 98 -13.13 5.51 -7.20
CA GLN A 98 -12.89 4.48 -8.19
C GLN A 98 -11.76 4.86 -9.16
N SER A 99 -11.79 6.09 -9.70
CA SER A 99 -10.73 6.59 -10.59
C SER A 99 -9.36 6.60 -9.90
N ALA A 100 -9.31 7.05 -8.65
CA ALA A 100 -8.10 7.07 -7.84
C ALA A 100 -7.56 5.67 -7.54
N LEU A 101 -8.45 4.72 -7.20
CA LEU A 101 -8.07 3.33 -6.96
C LEU A 101 -7.56 2.63 -8.23
N GLN A 102 -8.18 2.90 -9.38
CA GLN A 102 -7.70 2.41 -10.67
C GLN A 102 -6.34 2.99 -11.03
N ALA A 103 -6.13 4.29 -10.81
CA ALA A 103 -4.85 4.95 -11.03
C ALA A 103 -3.76 4.41 -10.08
N PHE A 104 -4.12 4.19 -8.82
CA PHE A 104 -3.27 3.55 -7.82
C PHE A 104 -2.82 2.16 -8.32
N ALA A 105 -3.75 1.31 -8.77
CA ALA A 105 -3.48 -0.06 -9.16
C ALA A 105 -2.64 -0.19 -10.45
N ARG A 106 -2.51 0.88 -11.25
CA ARG A 106 -1.61 0.91 -12.41
C ARG A 106 -0.13 0.88 -12.02
N TRP A 107 0.19 1.32 -10.80
CA TRP A 107 1.56 1.45 -10.32
C TRP A 107 1.98 0.33 -9.37
N GLY A 108 1.32 -0.83 -9.39
CA GLY A 108 1.74 -1.99 -8.61
C GLY A 108 0.57 -2.71 -7.95
N ASP A 109 0.90 -3.81 -7.29
CA ASP A 109 -0.09 -4.74 -6.81
C ASP A 109 -0.92 -4.17 -5.64
N PRO A 110 -2.26 -4.06 -5.77
CA PRO A 110 -3.15 -3.71 -4.67
C PRO A 110 -3.15 -4.70 -3.49
N LEU A 111 -2.34 -5.75 -3.54
CA LEU A 111 -2.16 -6.70 -2.45
C LEU A 111 -1.17 -6.24 -1.36
N GLN A 112 -0.40 -5.14 -1.54
CA GLN A 112 0.50 -4.55 -0.52
C GLN A 112 -0.19 -3.57 0.46
N HIS A 113 -1.39 -3.90 0.93
CA HIS A 113 -2.41 -2.88 1.20
C HIS A 113 -2.84 -2.73 2.65
N ALA A 114 -1.94 -2.94 3.63
CA ALA A 114 -2.23 -2.59 5.02
C ALA A 114 -2.81 -1.16 5.17
N ALA A 115 -2.35 -0.21 4.35
CA ALA A 115 -2.89 1.16 4.32
C ALA A 115 -4.32 1.26 3.74
N LEU A 116 -4.64 0.50 2.68
CA LEU A 116 -6.01 0.44 2.14
C LEU A 116 -6.97 -0.18 3.14
N TRP A 117 -6.56 -1.27 3.75
CA TRP A 117 -7.38 -1.92 4.77
C TRP A 117 -7.52 -1.07 6.02
N SER A 118 -6.48 -0.34 6.42
CA SER A 118 -6.60 0.64 7.52
C SER A 118 -7.61 1.75 7.21
N ALA A 119 -7.62 2.28 5.98
CA ALA A 119 -8.62 3.27 5.57
C ALA A 119 -10.03 2.68 5.46
N ILE A 120 -10.16 1.44 4.96
CA ILE A 120 -11.42 0.70 4.89
C ILE A 120 -11.98 0.45 6.29
N LEU A 121 -11.15 0.04 7.25
CA LEU A 121 -11.56 -0.20 8.63
C LEU A 121 -11.95 1.09 9.36
N GLY A 122 -11.33 2.21 9.01
CA GLY A 122 -11.68 3.55 9.51
C GLY A 122 -12.93 4.16 8.88
N TRP A 123 -13.52 3.51 7.86
CA TRP A 123 -14.72 4.01 7.18
C TRP A 123 -15.93 4.02 8.13
N PRO A 124 -16.80 5.05 8.09
CA PRO A 124 -18.08 5.05 8.79
C PRO A 124 -18.92 3.81 8.43
N ARG A 125 -19.90 3.42 9.27
CA ARG A 125 -20.77 2.26 8.98
C ARG A 125 -21.78 2.50 7.84
N GLU A 126 -21.52 3.47 6.98
CA GLU A 126 -22.36 3.79 5.84
C GLU A 126 -22.06 2.85 4.65
N PRO A 127 -23.08 2.36 3.93
CA PRO A 127 -22.89 1.47 2.80
C PRO A 127 -22.10 2.14 1.66
N LEU A 128 -21.09 1.44 1.13
CA LEU A 128 -20.39 1.88 -0.08
C LEU A 128 -21.33 1.91 -1.30
N SER A 129 -20.96 2.62 -2.37
CA SER A 129 -21.65 2.46 -3.65
C SER A 129 -21.41 1.06 -4.24
N ALA A 130 -22.37 0.56 -5.02
CA ALA A 130 -22.27 -0.77 -5.64
C ALA A 130 -21.03 -0.93 -6.54
N GLN A 131 -20.64 0.12 -7.26
CA GLN A 131 -19.46 0.11 -8.13
C GLN A 131 -18.16 0.05 -7.33
N LEU A 132 -18.07 0.76 -6.20
CA LEU A 132 -16.91 0.69 -5.34
C LEU A 132 -16.81 -0.68 -4.64
N ARG A 133 -17.94 -1.25 -4.21
CA ARG A 133 -18.00 -2.63 -3.71
C ARG A 133 -17.45 -3.61 -4.73
N GLN A 134 -17.94 -3.56 -5.97
CA GLN A 134 -17.45 -4.44 -7.04
C GLN A 134 -15.95 -4.25 -7.28
N CYS A 135 -15.47 -3.00 -7.32
CA CYS A 135 -14.06 -2.73 -7.51
C CYS A 135 -13.18 -3.27 -6.38
N LEU A 136 -13.65 -3.23 -5.13
CA LEU A 136 -12.95 -3.84 -3.99
C LEU A 136 -12.98 -5.37 -4.08
N ARG A 137 -14.13 -5.98 -4.42
CA ARG A 137 -14.26 -7.43 -4.62
C ARG A 137 -13.28 -7.95 -5.67
N ASP A 138 -13.19 -7.30 -6.82
CA ASP A 138 -12.28 -7.68 -7.91
C ASP A 138 -10.79 -7.68 -7.50
N ARG A 139 -10.45 -7.03 -6.38
CA ARG A 139 -9.09 -6.92 -5.85
C ARG A 139 -8.83 -7.81 -4.63
N ILE A 140 -9.86 -8.46 -4.11
CA ILE A 140 -9.78 -9.31 -2.93
C ILE A 140 -9.74 -10.76 -3.38
N VAL A 141 -8.65 -11.44 -3.06
CA VAL A 141 -8.57 -12.90 -3.10
C VAL A 141 -8.30 -13.41 -1.69
N ASP A 142 -8.83 -14.59 -1.36
CA ASP A 142 -8.86 -15.13 0.01
C ASP A 142 -7.52 -15.07 0.74
N HIS A 143 -6.46 -15.50 0.07
CA HIS A 143 -5.14 -15.57 0.68
C HIS A 143 -4.62 -14.17 1.04
N THR A 144 -5.06 -13.15 0.32
CA THR A 144 -4.65 -11.77 0.53
C THR A 144 -5.30 -11.19 1.78
N LEU A 145 -6.60 -11.39 2.01
CA LEU A 145 -7.25 -10.87 3.23
C LEU A 145 -6.57 -11.36 4.52
N TRP A 146 -6.16 -12.63 4.53
CA TRP A 146 -5.39 -13.19 5.63
C TRP A 146 -4.03 -12.50 5.79
N HIS A 147 -3.26 -12.38 4.70
CA HIS A 147 -1.95 -11.74 4.73
C HIS A 147 -2.02 -10.27 5.15
N LEU A 148 -3.00 -9.53 4.63
CA LEU A 148 -3.22 -8.13 4.94
C LEU A 148 -3.50 -7.91 6.41
N PHE A 149 -4.34 -8.76 7.01
CA PHE A 149 -4.59 -8.72 8.43
C PHE A 149 -3.30 -8.98 9.23
N MET A 150 -2.54 -10.02 8.87
CA MET A 150 -1.31 -10.38 9.58
C MET A 150 -0.19 -9.34 9.41
N GLU A 151 -0.11 -8.66 8.26
CA GLU A 151 0.80 -7.53 8.05
C GLU A 151 0.41 -6.33 8.92
N ALA A 152 -0.88 -6.01 9.03
CA ALA A 152 -1.35 -4.85 9.78
C ALA A 152 -1.29 -5.02 11.31
N HIS A 153 -1.53 -6.24 11.79
CA HIS A 153 -1.65 -6.53 13.23
C HIS A 153 -0.50 -7.36 13.80
N GLY A 154 0.49 -7.69 12.97
CA GLY A 154 1.62 -8.54 13.32
C GLY A 154 1.30 -10.02 13.17
N TRP A 155 2.36 -10.83 13.12
CA TRP A 155 2.27 -12.27 12.82
C TRP A 155 2.03 -13.16 14.06
N ALA A 156 1.63 -12.56 15.19
CA ALA A 156 1.35 -13.27 16.42
C ALA A 156 0.10 -14.14 16.29
N ARG A 157 0.20 -15.44 16.61
CA ARG A 157 -0.90 -16.41 16.45
C ARG A 157 -1.56 -16.74 17.79
N ASP A 158 -1.98 -15.72 18.52
CA ASP A 158 -2.64 -15.86 19.81
C ASP A 158 -4.15 -15.60 19.74
N SER A 159 -4.83 -15.83 20.87
CA SER A 159 -6.28 -15.63 20.99
C SER A 159 -6.71 -14.17 20.83
N ALA A 160 -5.85 -13.19 21.17
CA ALA A 160 -6.18 -11.77 21.01
C ALA A 160 -6.11 -11.37 19.54
N THR A 161 -5.13 -11.87 18.79
CA THR A 161 -5.06 -11.71 17.34
C THR A 161 -6.25 -12.37 16.65
N ARG A 162 -6.69 -13.56 17.09
CA ARG A 162 -7.91 -14.20 16.56
C ARG A 162 -9.14 -13.30 16.63
N VAL A 163 -9.39 -12.67 17.78
CA VAL A 163 -10.56 -11.78 17.98
C VAL A 163 -10.51 -10.61 17.00
N LYS A 164 -9.34 -9.98 16.84
CA LYS A 164 -9.14 -8.90 15.88
C LYS A 164 -9.36 -9.36 14.43
N ALA A 165 -8.89 -10.57 14.11
CA ALA A 165 -9.01 -11.14 12.76
C ALA A 165 -10.46 -11.41 12.36
N LEU A 166 -11.27 -11.93 13.28
CA LEU A 166 -12.70 -12.15 13.03
C LEU A 166 -13.45 -10.83 12.90
N ALA A 167 -13.18 -9.85 13.76
CA ALA A 167 -13.76 -8.51 13.64
C ALA A 167 -13.37 -7.80 12.32
N PHE A 168 -12.13 -7.98 11.87
CA PHE A 168 -11.65 -7.50 10.57
C PHE A 168 -12.44 -8.13 9.41
N LEU A 169 -12.67 -9.44 9.45
CA LEU A 169 -13.45 -10.14 8.44
C LEU A 169 -14.90 -9.70 8.42
N ASP A 170 -15.54 -9.58 9.60
CA ASP A 170 -16.92 -9.11 9.71
C ASP A 170 -17.06 -7.69 9.14
N ARG A 171 -16.12 -6.79 9.47
CA ARG A 171 -16.12 -5.42 8.93
C ARG A 171 -15.93 -5.39 7.42
N THR A 172 -15.08 -6.28 6.90
CA THR A 172 -14.88 -6.43 5.45
C THR A 172 -16.19 -6.85 4.78
N LEU A 173 -16.87 -7.86 5.32
CA LEU A 173 -18.14 -8.38 4.80
C LEU A 173 -19.26 -7.33 4.87
N GLU A 174 -19.35 -6.54 5.94
CA GLU A 174 -20.30 -5.40 6.00
C GLU A 174 -20.10 -4.39 4.86
N MET A 175 -18.88 -4.29 4.31
CA MET A 175 -18.56 -3.27 3.31
C MET A 175 -18.68 -3.76 1.88
N ILE A 176 -18.28 -4.99 1.59
CA ILE A 176 -18.29 -5.54 0.24
C ILE A 176 -19.35 -6.61 0.05
N ASP A 177 -20.14 -6.95 1.06
CA ASP A 177 -21.21 -7.96 1.10
C ASP A 177 -20.78 -9.42 0.84
N GLU A 178 -19.68 -9.65 0.13
CA GLU A 178 -19.17 -10.99 -0.20
C GLU A 178 -17.66 -10.98 -0.40
N VAL A 179 -17.01 -12.09 -0.04
CA VAL A 179 -15.61 -12.36 -0.39
C VAL A 179 -15.60 -13.41 -1.50
N PRO A 180 -15.02 -13.12 -2.69
CA PRO A 180 -15.21 -13.93 -3.91
C PRO A 180 -14.83 -15.43 -3.83
N GLU A 181 -14.00 -15.86 -2.88
CA GLU A 181 -13.54 -17.26 -2.80
C GLU A 181 -13.87 -17.99 -1.48
N GLY A 182 -14.60 -17.32 -0.57
CA GLY A 182 -15.39 -18.00 0.48
C GLY A 182 -15.06 -17.59 1.92
N GLU A 183 -15.95 -16.77 2.49
CA GLU A 183 -16.01 -16.41 3.91
C GLU A 183 -15.73 -17.59 4.86
N ALA A 184 -16.34 -18.75 4.61
CA ALA A 184 -16.19 -19.93 5.47
C ALA A 184 -14.73 -20.40 5.60
N ARG A 185 -13.94 -20.29 4.53
CA ARG A 185 -12.52 -20.65 4.53
C ARG A 185 -11.70 -19.65 5.35
N LEU A 186 -11.95 -18.36 5.18
CA LEU A 186 -11.30 -17.31 5.96
C LEU A 186 -11.64 -17.38 7.44
N ARG A 187 -12.92 -17.58 7.79
CA ARG A 187 -13.35 -17.80 9.19
C ARG A 187 -12.61 -18.99 9.81
N ARG A 188 -12.49 -20.12 9.11
CA ARG A 188 -11.71 -21.27 9.59
C ARG A 188 -10.23 -20.91 9.79
N SER A 189 -9.63 -20.22 8.83
CA SER A 189 -8.21 -19.85 8.90
C SER A 189 -7.91 -18.90 10.07
N PHE A 190 -8.78 -17.91 10.32
CA PHE A 190 -8.66 -17.02 11.46
C PHE A 190 -8.99 -17.72 12.79
N ALA A 191 -9.98 -18.62 12.81
CA ALA A 191 -10.33 -19.37 14.02
C ALA A 191 -9.21 -20.29 14.53
N GLN A 192 -8.30 -20.72 13.64
CA GLN A 192 -7.11 -21.50 13.98
C GLN A 192 -6.00 -20.70 14.67
N LEU A 193 -6.10 -19.36 14.74
CA LEU A 193 -5.16 -18.55 15.52
C LEU A 193 -5.39 -18.78 17.01
N GLY A 194 -4.32 -19.06 17.77
CA GLY A 194 -4.40 -19.30 19.21
C GLY A 194 -4.86 -20.69 19.62
N CYS A 195 -4.86 -21.66 18.69
CA CYS A 195 -5.01 -23.09 18.95
C CYS A 195 -3.64 -23.79 18.97
#